data_AF-A0A383D258-F1
#
_entry.id   AF-A0A383D258-F1
#
_cell.length_a   1.000
_cell.length_b   1.000
_cell.length_c   1.000
_cell.angle_alpha   90.00
_cell.angle_beta   90.00
_cell.angle_gamma   90.00
#
_symmetry.space_group_name_H-M   'P 1'
#
loop_
_entity.id
_entity.type
_entity.pdbx_description
1 polymer ?
#
loop_
_entity_poly.entity_id
_entity_poly.type
_entity_poly.pdbx_seq_one_letter_code
_entity_poly.pdbx_strand_id
1 'polypeptide(L)'
;MKRSIFLLFLLSSPYTYSSIYDYLPKDVGPTSGRFGGIGLIEIPTARFPKEGNLRLGVTSSWPYEVTALMATPFPWMEAVYRYTEIKNQLYSDIPSFSGNQTLKDKSFDFRFKLLKESKYLPNLALGLRDLAGTGLFAGEYLVASK
;
A
#
# COMPACT_ATOMS: atom_id res chain seq x y z
N MET A 1 -32.35 31.23 26.83
CA MET A 1 -31.49 30.23 26.15
C MET A 1 -30.06 30.37 26.65
N LYS A 2 -29.60 29.47 27.52
CA LYS A 2 -28.23 29.47 28.06
C LYS A 2 -27.30 28.79 27.04
N ARG A 3 -26.29 29.50 26.53
CA ARG A 3 -25.22 28.93 25.70
C ARG A 3 -24.12 28.41 26.63
N SER A 4 -24.00 27.10 26.80
CA SER A 4 -22.82 26.50 27.45
C SER A 4 -21.64 26.56 26.49
N ILE A 5 -20.61 27.31 26.87
CA ILE A 5 -19.30 27.27 26.23
C ILE A 5 -18.52 26.13 26.90
N PHE A 6 -18.27 25.06 26.15
CA PHE A 6 -17.37 23.99 26.58
C PHE A 6 -15.93 24.43 26.28
N LEU A 7 -15.20 24.84 27.32
CA LEU A 7 -13.77 25.11 27.21
C LEU A 7 -13.02 23.77 27.30
N LEU A 8 -12.42 23.33 26.20
CA LEU A 8 -11.58 22.14 26.14
C LEU A 8 -10.21 22.48 26.77
N PHE A 9 -9.99 22.08 28.02
CA PHE A 9 -8.68 22.17 28.67
C PHE A 9 -7.77 21.05 28.14
N LEU A 10 -6.90 21.39 27.19
CA LEU A 10 -5.73 20.57 26.86
C LEU A 10 -4.69 20.75 27.98
N LEU A 11 -4.67 19.78 28.90
CA LEU A 11 -3.62 19.64 29.92
C LEU A 11 -2.26 19.43 29.23
N SER A 12 -1.44 20.46 29.20
CA SER A 12 -0.02 20.35 28.90
C SER A 12 0.68 19.65 30.06
N SER A 13 1.01 18.37 29.90
CA SER A 13 1.88 17.67 30.84
C SER A 13 3.32 18.17 30.69
N PRO A 14 3.95 18.78 31.71
CA PRO A 14 5.32 19.29 31.63
C PRO A 14 6.41 18.21 31.69
N TYR A 15 6.03 16.91 31.70
CA TYR A 15 6.96 15.79 31.85
C TYR A 15 7.29 15.06 30.54
N THR A 16 6.98 15.64 29.38
CA THR A 16 7.33 15.02 28.09
C THR A 16 8.68 15.53 27.60
N TYR A 17 9.76 14.91 28.09
CA TYR A 17 11.07 15.02 27.44
C TYR A 17 11.11 14.00 26.31
N SER A 18 11.04 14.47 25.07
CA SER A 18 11.28 13.63 23.89
C SER A 18 12.78 13.62 23.59
N SER A 19 13.49 12.53 23.87
CA SER A 19 14.90 12.36 23.48
C SER A 19 15.02 11.50 22.22
N ILE A 20 15.97 11.83 21.34
CA ILE A 20 16.30 10.96 20.18
C ILE A 20 16.82 9.58 20.63
N TYR A 21 17.27 9.47 21.88
CA TYR A 21 17.79 8.25 22.49
C TYR A 21 16.72 7.40 23.20
N ASP A 22 15.47 7.85 23.29
CA ASP A 22 14.36 7.10 23.90
C ASP A 22 13.73 6.06 22.95
N TYR A 23 14.17 6.04 21.68
CA TYR A 23 13.68 5.09 20.69
C TYR A 23 14.63 3.90 20.57
N LEU A 24 14.15 2.70 20.92
CA LEU A 24 14.79 1.49 20.45
C LEU A 24 14.68 1.44 18.91
N PRO A 25 15.77 1.29 18.16
CA PRO A 25 15.70 1.17 16.70
C PRO A 25 14.84 -0.05 16.35
N LYS A 26 13.70 0.20 15.71
CA LYS A 26 12.74 -0.83 15.33
C LYS A 26 12.84 -1.05 13.82
N ASP A 27 13.18 -2.27 13.44
CA ASP A 27 13.08 -2.69 12.04
C ASP A 27 11.60 -2.68 11.63
N VAL A 28 11.24 -1.78 10.71
CA VAL A 28 9.89 -1.66 10.14
C VAL A 28 9.60 -2.74 9.09
N GLY A 29 10.60 -3.57 8.79
CA GLY A 29 10.55 -4.59 7.77
C GLY A 29 10.59 -3.99 6.36
N PRO A 30 10.27 -4.80 5.34
CA PRO A 30 10.30 -4.31 3.97
C PRO A 30 9.17 -3.29 3.75
N THR A 31 9.33 -2.37 2.81
CA THR A 31 8.42 -1.22 2.60
C THR A 31 7.50 -1.44 1.39
N SER A 32 6.38 -0.71 1.38
CA SER A 32 5.43 -0.75 0.27
C SER A 32 5.92 0.08 -0.91
N GLY A 33 5.71 -0.44 -2.13
CA GLY A 33 5.85 0.33 -3.37
C GLY A 33 4.58 1.12 -3.69
N ARG A 34 4.58 1.79 -4.85
CA ARG A 34 3.46 2.59 -5.38
C ARG A 34 2.15 1.81 -5.47
N PHE A 35 2.24 0.53 -5.81
CA PHE A 35 1.08 -0.36 -5.98
C PHE A 35 0.49 -0.88 -4.65
N GLY A 36 1.07 -0.53 -3.50
CA GLY A 36 0.62 -0.94 -2.17
C GLY A 36 1.34 -2.16 -1.60
N GLY A 37 1.58 -3.17 -2.43
CA GLY A 37 2.38 -4.35 -2.06
C GLY A 37 3.85 -4.00 -1.78
N ILE A 38 4.59 -4.94 -1.17
CA ILE A 38 6.00 -4.71 -0.86
C ILE A 38 6.82 -4.58 -2.15
N GLY A 39 7.71 -3.60 -2.20
CA GLY A 39 8.56 -3.35 -3.35
C GLY A 39 9.28 -2.02 -3.23
N LEU A 40 10.09 -1.71 -4.23
CA LEU A 40 10.79 -0.43 -4.32
C LEU A 40 10.20 0.39 -5.45
N ILE A 41 9.48 1.47 -5.10
CA ILE A 41 8.81 2.36 -6.06
C ILE A 41 7.83 1.56 -6.94
N GLU A 42 8.25 1.05 -8.10
CA GLU A 42 7.46 0.19 -8.97
C GLU A 42 8.06 -1.22 -9.15
N ILE A 43 9.28 -1.42 -8.67
CA ILE A 43 10.02 -2.66 -8.80
C ILE A 43 9.50 -3.65 -7.75
N PRO A 44 8.98 -4.83 -8.17
CA PRO A 44 8.55 -5.84 -7.23
C PRO A 44 9.74 -6.45 -6.49
N THR A 45 9.48 -7.11 -5.36
CA THR A 45 10.48 -7.90 -4.64
C THR A 45 9.93 -9.27 -4.27
N ALA A 46 10.83 -10.24 -4.08
CA ALA A 46 10.50 -11.55 -3.54
C ALA A 46 10.45 -11.56 -1.99
N ARG A 47 10.75 -10.44 -1.32
CA ARG A 47 10.68 -10.34 0.15
C ARG A 47 9.22 -10.20 0.62
N PHE A 48 8.91 -10.82 1.75
CA PHE A 48 7.59 -10.77 2.39
C PHE A 48 7.75 -10.33 3.84
N PRO A 49 6.79 -9.57 4.40
CA PRO A 49 6.78 -9.31 5.84
C PRO A 49 6.38 -10.58 6.61
N LYS A 50 6.37 -10.49 7.94
CA LYS A 50 5.81 -11.56 8.78
C LYS A 50 4.32 -11.75 8.49
N GLU A 51 3.84 -12.97 8.68
CA GLU A 51 2.42 -13.31 8.66
C GLU A 51 1.61 -12.47 9.65
N GLY A 52 0.35 -12.20 9.32
CA GLY A 52 -0.52 -11.30 10.08
C GLY A 52 -0.24 -9.81 9.87
N ASN A 53 0.62 -9.44 8.91
CA ASN A 53 0.88 -8.03 8.60
C ASN A 53 -0.28 -7.43 7.79
N LEU A 54 -0.79 -6.28 8.24
CA LEU A 54 -1.80 -5.48 7.56
C LEU A 54 -1.27 -4.06 7.40
N ARG A 55 -1.39 -3.49 6.19
CA ARG A 55 -0.93 -2.13 5.88
C ARG A 55 -1.95 -1.38 5.06
N LEU A 56 -2.16 -0.12 5.41
CA LEU A 56 -2.89 0.84 4.61
C LEU A 56 -1.89 1.89 4.12
N GLY A 57 -1.88 2.17 2.83
CA GLY A 57 -0.97 3.14 2.22
C GLY A 57 -1.69 4.02 1.21
N VAL A 58 -1.22 5.26 1.10
CA VAL A 58 -1.61 6.20 0.05
C VAL A 58 -0.35 6.64 -0.68
N THR A 59 -0.37 6.62 -2.00
CA THR A 59 0.71 7.16 -2.84
C THR A 59 0.12 8.09 -3.88
N SER A 60 0.86 9.16 -4.21
CA SER A 60 0.43 10.16 -5.18
C SER A 60 1.59 10.45 -6.12
N SER A 61 1.35 10.18 -7.41
CA SER A 61 2.31 10.42 -8.48
C SER A 61 1.50 10.72 -9.74
N TRP A 62 1.46 11.99 -10.13
CA TRP A 62 0.61 12.43 -11.24
C TRP A 62 0.82 11.55 -12.50
N PRO A 63 -0.26 11.02 -13.12
CA PRO A 63 -1.68 11.29 -12.87
C PRO A 63 -2.37 10.36 -11.86
N TYR A 64 -1.64 9.45 -11.22
CA TYR A 64 -2.17 8.40 -10.36
C TYR A 64 -2.19 8.78 -8.88
N GLU A 65 -3.33 8.58 -8.24
CA GLU A 65 -3.44 8.55 -6.78
C GLU A 65 -3.95 7.18 -6.35
N VAL A 66 -3.19 6.52 -5.48
CA VAL A 66 -3.39 5.11 -5.16
C VAL A 66 -3.61 4.97 -3.66
N THR A 67 -4.73 4.37 -3.28
CA THR A 67 -4.98 3.91 -1.91
C THR A 67 -5.00 2.39 -1.92
N ALA A 68 -4.18 1.77 -1.08
CA ALA A 68 -4.02 0.33 -1.06
C ALA A 68 -4.09 -0.25 0.35
N LEU A 69 -4.82 -1.36 0.48
CA LEU A 69 -4.85 -2.21 1.65
C LEU A 69 -4.11 -3.50 1.32
N MET A 70 -3.02 -3.75 2.03
CA MET A 70 -2.18 -4.93 1.87
C MET A 70 -2.33 -5.85 3.09
N ALA A 71 -2.48 -7.14 2.84
CA ALA A 71 -2.46 -8.18 3.87
C ALA A 71 -1.45 -9.28 3.52
N THR A 72 -0.74 -9.78 4.53
CA THR A 72 0.12 -10.96 4.44
C THR A 72 -0.42 -12.03 5.39
N PRO A 73 -1.47 -12.77 4.99
CA PRO A 73 -2.08 -13.76 5.87
C PRO A 73 -1.15 -14.94 6.18
N PHE A 74 -0.26 -15.30 5.25
CA PHE A 74 0.66 -16.42 5.38
C PHE A 74 2.09 -16.02 5.02
N PRO A 75 3.13 -16.74 5.50
CA PRO A 75 4.53 -16.42 5.17
C PRO A 75 4.89 -16.51 3.68
N TRP A 76 4.01 -17.11 2.87
CA TRP A 76 4.18 -17.36 1.45
C TRP A 76 3.19 -16.60 0.56
N MET A 77 2.28 -15.80 1.14
CA MET A 77 1.21 -15.12 0.40
C MET A 77 1.03 -13.68 0.83
N GLU A 78 0.97 -12.79 -0.15
CA GLU A 78 0.59 -11.39 0.00
C GLU A 78 -0.61 -11.11 -0.92
N ALA A 79 -1.59 -10.39 -0.40
CA ALA A 79 -2.75 -9.93 -1.14
C ALA A 79 -2.85 -8.40 -1.00
N VAL A 80 -3.21 -7.73 -2.08
CA VAL A 80 -3.37 -6.26 -2.09
C VAL A 80 -4.70 -5.94 -2.74
N TYR A 81 -5.53 -5.17 -2.04
CA TYR A 81 -6.65 -4.46 -2.63
C TYR A 81 -6.23 -3.03 -2.91
N ARG A 82 -6.34 -2.59 -4.16
CA ARG A 82 -5.91 -1.27 -4.59
C ARG A 82 -7.05 -0.52 -5.25
N TYR A 83 -7.24 0.73 -4.83
CA TYR A 83 -8.09 1.72 -5.46
C TYR A 83 -7.20 2.78 -6.12
N THR A 84 -7.40 3.03 -7.40
CA THR A 84 -6.58 3.99 -8.18
C THR A 84 -7.47 5.06 -8.80
N GLU A 85 -7.10 6.31 -8.60
CA GLU A 85 -7.63 7.47 -9.28
C GLU A 85 -6.69 7.92 -10.40
N ILE A 86 -7.24 8.13 -11.59
CA ILE A 86 -6.51 8.55 -12.79
C ILE A 86 -6.98 9.96 -13.13
N LYS A 87 -6.23 10.95 -12.68
CA LYS A 87 -6.68 12.35 -12.63
C LYS A 87 -6.80 13.05 -13.99
N ASN A 88 -6.22 12.47 -15.04
CA ASN A 88 -6.24 13.03 -16.39
C ASN A 88 -7.28 12.36 -17.32
N GLN A 89 -8.20 11.56 -16.77
CA GLN A 89 -9.25 10.88 -17.53
C GLN A 89 -10.60 11.09 -16.86
N LEU A 90 -11.65 11.22 -17.69
CA LEU A 90 -13.03 11.28 -17.23
C LEU A 90 -13.48 9.91 -16.71
N TYR A 91 -14.41 9.90 -15.76
CA TYR A 91 -14.96 8.66 -15.20
C TYR A 91 -15.61 7.72 -16.22
N SER A 92 -16.17 8.30 -17.28
CA SER A 92 -16.81 7.62 -18.41
C SER A 92 -16.54 8.41 -19.70
N ASP A 93 -16.63 7.72 -20.83
CA ASP A 93 -16.56 8.29 -22.17
C ASP A 93 -17.67 9.33 -22.46
N ILE A 94 -18.69 9.42 -21.59
CA ILE A 94 -19.77 10.40 -21.68
C ILE A 94 -19.43 11.62 -20.79
N PRO A 95 -19.09 12.79 -21.35
CA PRO A 95 -18.68 13.95 -20.55
C PRO A 95 -19.76 14.48 -19.61
N SER A 96 -21.03 14.43 -20.03
CA SER A 96 -22.17 14.86 -19.21
C SER A 96 -22.42 13.98 -18.00
N PHE A 97 -22.02 12.70 -18.06
CA PHE A 97 -22.09 11.78 -16.93
C PHE A 97 -20.92 11.98 -15.97
N SER A 98 -19.72 12.22 -16.52
CA SER A 98 -18.49 12.36 -15.74
C SER A 98 -18.44 13.65 -14.92
N GLY A 99 -18.90 14.78 -15.45
CA GLY A 99 -18.82 16.06 -14.76
C GLY A 99 -17.38 16.39 -14.34
N ASN A 100 -17.13 16.50 -13.03
CA ASN A 100 -15.78 16.71 -12.45
C ASN A 100 -15.19 15.43 -11.81
N GLN A 101 -15.76 14.25 -12.09
CA GLN A 101 -15.24 12.98 -11.58
C GLN A 101 -14.18 12.43 -12.53
N THR A 102 -13.02 12.11 -11.95
CA THR A 102 -11.91 11.46 -12.65
C THR A 102 -12.08 9.94 -12.64
N LEU A 103 -11.43 9.24 -13.57
CA LEU A 103 -11.51 7.78 -13.68
C LEU A 103 -11.00 7.08 -12.42
N LYS A 104 -11.73 6.04 -12.00
CA LYS A 104 -11.43 5.25 -10.81
C LYS A 104 -11.39 3.77 -11.17
N ASP A 105 -10.37 3.08 -10.69
CA ASP A 105 -10.18 1.65 -10.89
C ASP A 105 -10.01 0.91 -9.56
N LYS A 106 -10.46 -0.34 -9.51
CA LYS A 106 -10.34 -1.24 -8.37
C LYS A 106 -9.60 -2.47 -8.84
N SER A 107 -8.58 -2.89 -8.11
CA SER A 107 -7.76 -4.04 -8.47
C SER A 107 -7.45 -4.92 -7.27
N PHE A 108 -7.36 -6.23 -7.51
CA PHE A 108 -6.90 -7.22 -6.56
C PHE A 108 -5.63 -7.88 -7.07
N ASP A 109 -4.56 -7.79 -6.28
CA ASP A 109 -3.26 -8.39 -6.59
C ASP A 109 -2.96 -9.53 -5.62
N PHE A 110 -2.23 -10.53 -6.10
CA PHE A 110 -1.70 -11.62 -5.31
C PHE A 110 -0.23 -11.84 -5.60
N ARG A 111 0.57 -12.14 -4.57
CA ARG A 111 1.97 -12.56 -4.73
C ARG A 111 2.24 -13.79 -3.87
N PHE A 112 2.86 -14.78 -4.50
CA PHE A 112 3.18 -16.07 -3.91
C PHE A 112 4.69 -16.27 -3.87
N LYS A 113 5.22 -16.60 -2.69
CA LYS A 113 6.62 -17.01 -2.52
C LYS A 113 6.77 -18.44 -3.02
N LEU A 114 7.67 -18.64 -3.98
CA LEU A 114 7.96 -19.94 -4.57
C LEU A 114 9.17 -20.61 -3.90
N LEU A 115 10.23 -19.84 -3.64
CA LEU A 115 11.46 -20.34 -3.02
C LEU A 115 11.91 -19.38 -1.94
N LYS A 116 12.26 -19.91 -0.77
CA LYS A 116 12.90 -19.14 0.29
C LYS A 116 14.37 -18.95 -0.02
N GLU A 117 14.90 -17.78 0.31
CA GLU A 117 16.32 -17.47 0.17
C GLU A 117 17.21 -18.49 0.92
N SER A 118 18.32 -18.86 0.29
CA SER A 118 19.37 -19.67 0.88
C SER A 118 20.74 -19.10 0.51
N LYS A 119 21.82 -19.72 1.00
CA LYS A 119 23.20 -19.31 0.68
C LYS A 119 23.42 -19.17 -0.83
N TYR A 120 22.88 -20.11 -1.63
CA TYR A 120 23.11 -20.17 -3.07
C TYR A 120 21.92 -19.69 -3.90
N LEU A 121 20.69 -19.92 -3.44
CA LEU A 121 19.48 -19.55 -4.19
C LEU A 121 18.87 -18.24 -3.68
N PRO A 122 18.45 -17.31 -4.57
CA PRO A 122 17.70 -16.13 -4.16
C PRO A 122 16.29 -16.52 -3.70
N ASN A 123 15.64 -15.61 -3.00
CA ASN A 123 14.21 -15.69 -2.75
C ASN A 123 13.48 -15.53 -4.10
N LEU A 124 12.48 -16.36 -4.39
CA LEU A 124 11.72 -16.32 -5.64
C LEU A 124 10.24 -16.12 -5.36
N ALA A 125 9.57 -15.23 -6.11
CA ALA A 125 8.14 -15.02 -6.01
C ALA A 125 7.49 -14.80 -7.37
N LEU A 126 6.26 -15.28 -7.50
CA LEU A 126 5.35 -15.02 -8.62
C LEU A 126 4.29 -14.03 -8.17
N GLY A 127 4.08 -12.96 -8.93
CA GLY A 127 3.03 -11.99 -8.69
C GLY A 127 2.03 -11.92 -9.84
N LEU A 128 0.78 -11.73 -9.49
CA LEU A 128 -0.35 -11.53 -10.37
C LEU A 128 -1.02 -10.21 -9.95
N ARG A 129 -0.99 -9.21 -10.82
CA ARG A 129 -1.52 -7.88 -10.58
C ARG A 129 -2.83 -7.70 -11.31
N ASP A 130 -3.79 -7.06 -10.65
CA ASP A 130 -5.09 -6.72 -11.22
C ASP A 130 -5.83 -7.93 -11.81
N LEU A 131 -5.89 -9.01 -11.01
CA LEU A 131 -6.64 -10.23 -11.36
C LEU A 131 -8.15 -10.00 -11.35
N ALA A 132 -8.61 -9.04 -10.56
CA ALA A 132 -10.01 -8.63 -10.51
C ALA A 132 -10.09 -7.10 -10.51
N GLY A 133 -10.41 -6.54 -11.67
CA GLY A 133 -10.50 -5.11 -11.93
C GLY A 133 -10.81 -4.85 -13.40
N THR A 134 -10.42 -3.68 -13.91
CA THR A 134 -10.61 -3.33 -15.33
C THR A 134 -9.48 -3.81 -16.23
N GLY A 135 -8.36 -4.25 -15.66
CA GLY A 135 -7.18 -4.71 -16.41
C GLY A 135 -6.22 -3.59 -16.82
N LEU A 136 -6.51 -2.34 -16.44
CA LEU A 136 -5.65 -1.18 -16.75
C LEU A 136 -4.23 -1.32 -16.19
N PHE A 137 -4.07 -2.07 -15.10
CA PHE A 137 -2.77 -2.33 -14.46
C PHE A 137 -2.46 -3.83 -14.38
N ALA A 138 -3.09 -4.65 -15.22
CA ALA A 138 -2.85 -6.09 -15.27
C ALA A 138 -1.41 -6.43 -15.59
N GLY A 139 -0.92 -7.47 -14.94
CA GLY A 139 0.37 -8.04 -15.29
C GLY A 139 0.81 -9.18 -14.37
N GLU A 140 1.51 -10.13 -14.95
CA GLU A 140 2.19 -11.21 -14.26
C GLU A 140 3.70 -10.94 -14.21
N TYR A 141 4.34 -11.30 -13.10
CA TYR A 141 5.79 -11.16 -12.98
C TYR A 141 6.39 -12.25 -12.12
N LEU A 142 7.63 -12.62 -12.46
CA LEU A 142 8.50 -13.46 -11.64
C LEU A 142 9.66 -12.60 -11.16
N VAL A 143 9.91 -12.61 -9.85
CA VAL A 143 10.97 -11.78 -9.24
C VAL A 143 11.88 -12.61 -8.34
N ALA A 144 13.17 -12.36 -8.46
CA ALA A 144 14.20 -12.88 -7.56
C ALA A 144 14.76 -11.75 -6.70
N SER A 145 15.00 -11.99 -5.42
CA SER A 145 15.65 -11.02 -4.52
C SER A 145 16.67 -11.72 -3.62
N LYS A 146 17.78 -11.03 -3.35
CA LYS A 146 18.84 -11.44 -2.44
C LYS A 146 19.21 -10.26 -1.52
#